data_AF-A0A4P5T6B3-F1
#
_entry.id   AF-A0A4P5T6B3-F1
#
_cell.length_a   1.000
_cell.length_b   1.000
_cell.length_c   1.000
_cell.angle_alpha   90.00
_cell.angle_beta   90.00
_cell.angle_gamma   90.00
#
_symmetry.space_group_name_H-M   'P 1'
#
loop_
_entity.id
_entity.type
_entity.pdbx_description
1 polymer ?
#
loop_
_entity_poly.entity_id
_entity_poly.type
_entity_poly.pdbx_seq_one_letter_code
_entity_poly.pdbx_strand_id
1 'polypeptide(L)'
;MIANAKGNCIFSWNFIKIVMLSIHSDDYFMKEAFREASFAAENGEVPVGAVIVCDNRIIARGSNRTEQLGDITAHAEIIAITAAADFLGSKYLTDCTLFVTLEPCSMCAGALYWSQISRVVYGASDEKRGFMKFGKAMLHPQTKLSYGVMEAQCRQLLQDFFSHKRN
;
A
#
# COMPACT_ATOMS: atom_id res chain seq x y z
N MET A 1 17.20 -20.22 35.28
CA MET A 1 18.31 -19.61 34.52
C MET A 1 19.23 -20.74 34.08
N ILE A 2 19.41 -20.93 32.77
CA ILE A 2 20.45 -21.84 32.27
C ILE A 2 21.36 -20.97 31.40
N ALA A 3 22.61 -20.81 31.81
CA ALA A 3 23.61 -20.04 31.09
C ALA A 3 24.23 -20.88 29.96
N ASN A 4 24.47 -20.24 28.82
CA ASN A 4 25.33 -20.76 27.77
C ASN A 4 26.78 -20.32 28.05
N ALA A 5 27.75 -21.14 27.63
CA ALA A 5 29.20 -20.98 27.79
C ALA A 5 29.85 -19.69 27.21
N LYS A 6 29.07 -18.68 26.79
CA LYS A 6 29.56 -17.38 26.31
C LYS A 6 29.08 -16.16 27.11
N GLY A 7 28.44 -16.33 28.27
CA GLY A 7 28.23 -15.23 29.23
C GLY A 7 27.26 -14.11 28.80
N ASN A 8 26.53 -14.25 27.68
CA ASN A 8 25.50 -13.29 27.32
C ASN A 8 24.15 -13.68 27.94
N CYS A 9 23.52 -12.72 28.63
CA CYS A 9 22.16 -12.82 29.14
C CYS A 9 21.17 -12.99 27.98
N ILE A 10 20.72 -14.22 27.74
CA ILE A 10 19.61 -14.50 26.83
C ILE A 10 18.33 -14.35 27.66
N PHE A 11 17.64 -13.22 27.52
CA PHE A 11 16.25 -13.13 27.96
C PHE A 11 15.43 -14.07 27.07
N SER A 12 15.02 -15.21 27.64
CA SER A 12 14.00 -16.07 27.06
C SER A 12 12.68 -15.33 27.12
N TRP A 13 12.33 -14.64 26.04
CA TRP A 13 11.00 -14.07 25.85
C TRP A 13 10.05 -15.23 25.55
N ASN A 14 9.37 -15.68 26.60
CA ASN A 14 8.27 -16.63 26.48
C ASN A 14 7.25 -16.11 25.46
N PHE A 15 6.88 -17.02 24.57
CA PHE A 15 5.83 -16.90 23.56
C PHE A 15 4.52 -16.41 24.18
N ILE A 16 4.25 -15.11 24.05
CA ILE A 16 2.90 -14.60 23.92
C ILE A 16 2.92 -13.84 22.60
N LYS A 17 2.40 -14.45 21.54
CA LYS A 17 1.89 -13.68 20.40
C LYS A 17 0.79 -12.81 20.99
N ILE A 18 1.15 -11.60 21.42
CA ILE A 18 0.17 -10.55 21.65
C ILE A 18 -0.54 -10.46 20.32
N VAL A 19 -1.79 -10.91 20.28
CA VAL A 19 -2.69 -10.61 19.17
C VAL A 19 -2.69 -9.09 19.15
N MET A 20 -2.00 -8.52 18.17
CA MET A 20 -2.00 -7.10 17.95
C MET A 20 -3.44 -6.76 17.57
N LEU A 21 -4.23 -6.41 18.59
CA LEU A 21 -5.59 -5.93 18.44
C LEU A 21 -5.45 -4.58 17.74
N SER A 22 -5.53 -4.62 16.41
CA SER A 22 -5.59 -3.42 15.60
C SER A 22 -6.86 -2.66 15.98
N ILE A 23 -6.73 -1.42 16.44
CA ILE A 23 -7.89 -0.55 16.69
C ILE A 23 -8.57 -0.11 15.38
N HIS A 24 -7.90 -0.32 14.25
CA HIS A 24 -8.37 0.08 12.92
C HIS A 24 -8.50 -1.14 11.99
N SER A 25 -9.60 -1.22 11.26
CA SER A 25 -9.83 -2.24 10.25
C SER A 25 -9.16 -1.89 8.92
N ASP A 26 -9.04 -2.86 8.02
CA ASP A 26 -8.60 -2.60 6.65
C ASP A 26 -9.49 -1.55 5.95
N ASP A 27 -10.81 -1.57 6.19
CA ASP A 27 -11.74 -0.55 5.71
C ASP A 27 -11.39 0.86 6.18
N TYR A 28 -10.91 1.03 7.42
CA TYR A 28 -10.49 2.34 7.92
C TYR A 28 -9.32 2.87 7.08
N PHE A 29 -8.26 2.08 6.90
CA PHE A 29 -7.10 2.53 6.13
C PHE A 29 -7.40 2.66 4.64
N MET A 30 -8.26 1.80 4.08
CA MET A 30 -8.72 1.95 2.70
C MET A 30 -9.55 3.23 2.52
N LYS A 31 -10.34 3.64 3.52
CA LYS A 31 -11.05 4.92 3.50
C LYS A 31 -10.09 6.10 3.51
N GLU A 32 -8.94 6.00 4.18
CA GLU A 32 -7.89 7.01 4.11
C GLU A 32 -7.23 7.08 2.73
N ALA A 33 -6.95 5.93 2.10
CA ALA A 33 -6.49 5.86 0.70
C ALA A 33 -7.54 6.42 -0.27
N PHE A 34 -8.83 6.18 -0.01
CA PHE A 34 -9.93 6.73 -0.80
C PHE A 34 -9.97 8.26 -0.77
N ARG A 35 -9.63 8.89 0.37
CA ARG A 35 -9.52 10.36 0.43
C ARG A 35 -8.41 10.90 -0.46
N GLU A 36 -7.26 10.23 -0.52
CA GLU A 36 -6.17 10.59 -1.46
C GLU A 36 -6.61 10.41 -2.92
N ALA A 37 -7.42 9.39 -3.21
CA ALA A 37 -7.98 9.17 -4.54
C ALA A 37 -9.00 10.26 -4.93
N SER A 38 -9.87 10.66 -4.00
CA SER A 38 -10.79 11.79 -4.20
C SER A 38 -10.03 13.10 -4.44
N PHE A 39 -8.97 13.35 -3.66
CA PHE A 39 -8.09 14.48 -3.87
C PHE A 39 -7.45 14.47 -5.27
N ALA A 40 -6.96 13.32 -5.75
CA ALA A 40 -6.46 13.20 -7.12
C ALA A 40 -7.55 13.56 -8.15
N ALA A 41 -8.76 13.03 -7.98
CA ALA A 41 -9.90 13.31 -8.85
C ALA A 41 -10.21 14.81 -8.95
N GLU A 42 -10.27 15.49 -7.81
CA GLU A 42 -10.51 16.94 -7.70
C GLU A 42 -9.45 17.78 -8.41
N ASN A 43 -8.22 17.26 -8.53
CA ASN A 43 -7.12 17.89 -9.24
C ASN A 43 -6.99 17.43 -10.71
N GLY A 44 -7.97 16.70 -11.24
CA GLY A 44 -8.00 16.26 -12.65
C GLY A 44 -7.09 15.06 -12.96
N GLU A 45 -6.55 14.40 -11.93
CA GLU A 45 -5.72 13.21 -11.99
C GLU A 45 -6.56 11.94 -11.95
N VAL A 46 -6.03 10.83 -12.48
CA VAL A 46 -6.69 9.52 -12.34
C VAL A 46 -6.88 9.21 -10.85
N PRO A 47 -8.09 8.87 -10.38
CA PRO A 47 -8.42 8.83 -8.95
C PRO A 47 -7.91 7.55 -8.28
N VAL A 48 -6.59 7.50 -8.09
CA VAL A 48 -5.90 6.46 -7.34
C VAL A 48 -5.21 7.09 -6.15
N GLY A 49 -5.43 6.49 -4.98
CA GLY A 49 -4.88 6.93 -3.72
C GLY A 49 -4.30 5.76 -2.94
N ALA A 50 -3.29 6.05 -2.14
CA ALA A 50 -2.53 5.06 -1.38
C ALA A 50 -2.14 5.60 -0.01
N VAL A 51 -2.14 4.73 1.00
CA VAL A 51 -1.53 4.99 2.30
C VAL A 51 -0.65 3.81 2.72
N ILE A 52 0.46 4.10 3.39
CA ILE A 52 1.33 3.08 3.99
C ILE A 52 1.25 3.18 5.51
N VAL A 53 1.00 2.03 6.12
CA VAL A 53 0.77 1.86 7.56
C VAL A 53 1.90 1.04 8.15
N CYS A 54 2.46 1.50 9.26
CA CYS A 54 3.40 0.77 10.11
C CYS A 54 2.94 0.91 11.56
N ASP A 55 2.97 -0.17 12.34
CA ASP A 55 2.49 -0.17 13.74
C ASP A 55 1.12 0.49 13.93
N ASN A 56 0.17 0.17 13.03
CA ASN A 56 -1.19 0.70 13.03
C ASN A 56 -1.29 2.25 12.90
N ARG A 57 -0.23 2.89 12.41
CA ARG A 57 -0.17 4.32 12.11
C ARG A 57 0.12 4.55 10.64
N ILE A 58 -0.60 5.48 10.01
CA ILE A 58 -0.27 5.95 8.66
C ILE A 58 1.03 6.75 8.74
N ILE A 59 2.05 6.28 8.04
CA ILE A 59 3.37 6.92 7.96
C ILE A 59 3.57 7.66 6.64
N ALA A 60 2.81 7.29 5.59
CA ALA A 60 2.87 7.94 4.29
C ALA A 60 1.54 7.90 3.57
N ARG A 61 1.34 8.89 2.70
CA ARG A 61 0.17 9.08 1.85
C ARG A 61 0.66 9.39 0.43
N GLY A 62 -0.07 8.91 -0.57
CA GLY A 62 0.22 9.16 -1.97
C GLY A 62 -1.07 9.22 -2.77
N SER A 63 -1.10 10.11 -3.76
CA SER A 63 -2.18 10.25 -4.73
C SER A 63 -1.54 10.22 -6.13
N ASN A 64 -2.25 9.81 -7.17
CA ASN A 64 -1.73 9.95 -8.53
C ASN A 64 -1.46 11.42 -8.86
N ARG A 65 -0.31 11.72 -9.47
CA ARG A 65 0.12 13.09 -9.84
C ARG A 65 0.84 13.13 -11.19
N THR A 66 0.44 12.27 -12.12
CA THR A 66 1.13 12.10 -13.40
C THR A 66 1.03 13.36 -14.28
N GLU A 67 -0.13 14.01 -14.29
CA GLU A 67 -0.35 15.24 -15.06
C GLU A 67 0.33 16.44 -14.38
N GLN A 68 0.17 16.57 -13.06
CA GLN A 68 0.71 17.67 -12.27
C GLN A 68 2.24 17.71 -12.31
N LEU A 69 2.89 16.55 -12.26
CA LEU A 69 4.35 16.46 -12.24
C LEU A 69 4.96 16.24 -13.63
N GLY A 70 4.15 15.99 -14.66
CA GLY A 70 4.65 15.58 -15.98
C GLY A 70 5.48 14.29 -15.95
N ASP A 71 5.24 13.44 -14.94
CA ASP A 71 5.99 12.22 -14.67
C ASP A 71 5.05 11.02 -14.69
N ILE A 72 5.22 10.15 -15.68
CA ILE A 72 4.38 8.96 -15.83
C ILE A 72 4.53 7.96 -14.69
N THR A 73 5.61 8.06 -13.91
CA THR A 73 5.87 7.19 -12.76
C THR A 73 5.25 7.69 -11.45
N ALA A 74 4.68 8.91 -11.45
CA ALA A 74 4.07 9.56 -10.29
C ALA A 74 2.70 8.97 -9.90
N HIS A 75 2.64 7.64 -9.82
CA HIS A 75 1.52 6.89 -9.29
C HIS A 75 1.46 6.99 -7.77
N ALA A 76 0.26 6.79 -7.21
CA ALA A 76 0.02 6.87 -5.76
C ALA A 76 0.96 5.95 -4.96
N GLU A 77 1.20 4.73 -5.43
CA GLU A 77 2.05 3.74 -4.76
C GLU A 77 3.52 4.18 -4.73
N ILE A 78 4.03 4.71 -5.84
CA ILE A 78 5.43 5.17 -5.95
C ILE A 78 5.67 6.36 -5.00
N ILE A 79 4.74 7.31 -4.99
CA ILE A 79 4.78 8.47 -4.09
C ILE A 79 4.73 8.01 -2.64
N ALA A 80 3.80 7.09 -2.30
CA ALA A 80 3.67 6.58 -0.94
C ALA A 80 4.90 5.79 -0.49
N ILE A 81 5.48 4.94 -1.35
CA ILE A 81 6.71 4.18 -1.06
C ILE A 81 7.86 5.14 -0.75
N THR A 82 8.05 6.17 -1.58
CA THR A 82 9.12 7.16 -1.40
C THR A 82 8.96 7.91 -0.08
N ALA A 83 7.74 8.39 0.21
CA ALA A 83 7.44 9.08 1.46
C ALA A 83 7.59 8.18 2.70
N ALA A 84 7.22 6.90 2.59
CA ALA A 84 7.41 5.94 3.69
C ALA A 84 8.89 5.63 3.93
N ALA A 85 9.67 5.47 2.86
CA ALA A 85 11.10 5.23 2.96
C ALA A 85 11.83 6.41 3.63
N ASP A 86 11.45 7.64 3.29
CA ASP A 86 11.94 8.86 3.93
C ASP A 86 11.56 8.90 5.42
N PHE A 87 10.29 8.64 5.75
CA PHE A 87 9.82 8.60 7.14
C PHE A 87 10.59 7.57 8.00
N LEU A 88 10.88 6.39 7.44
CA LEU A 88 11.58 5.31 8.14
C LEU A 88 13.10 5.48 8.14
N GLY A 89 13.66 6.36 7.30
CA GLY A 89 15.10 6.40 7.02
C GLY A 89 15.63 5.09 6.43
N SER A 90 14.77 4.32 5.74
CA SER A 90 15.06 2.98 5.22
C SER A 90 14.39 2.76 3.87
N LYS A 91 15.12 2.18 2.93
CA LYS A 91 14.55 1.75 1.63
C LYS A 91 13.66 0.50 1.72
N TYR A 92 13.72 -0.22 2.85
CA TYR A 92 12.92 -1.41 3.09
C TYR A 92 11.74 -1.10 3.99
N LEU A 93 10.55 -1.52 3.54
CA LEU A 93 9.25 -1.28 4.16
C LEU A 93 8.76 -2.56 4.86
N THR A 94 9.66 -3.22 5.59
CA THR A 94 9.31 -4.37 6.43
C THR A 94 8.31 -3.95 7.50
N ASP A 95 7.40 -4.85 7.86
CA ASP A 95 6.30 -4.62 8.81
C ASP A 95 5.29 -3.54 8.38
N CYS A 96 5.42 -3.03 7.15
CA CYS A 96 4.46 -2.08 6.58
C CYS A 96 3.36 -2.77 5.75
N THR A 97 2.20 -2.14 5.73
CA THR A 97 1.06 -2.48 4.86
C THR A 97 0.74 -1.31 3.93
N LEU A 98 0.70 -1.56 2.62
CA LEU A 98 0.13 -0.63 1.64
C LEU A 98 -1.37 -0.88 1.52
N PHE A 99 -2.16 0.19 1.57
CA PHE A 99 -3.55 0.22 1.15
C PHE A 99 -3.65 1.11 -0.09
N VAL A 100 -4.23 0.62 -1.19
CA VAL A 100 -4.36 1.36 -2.45
C VAL A 100 -5.74 1.14 -3.08
N THR A 101 -6.36 2.19 -3.63
CA THR A 101 -7.74 2.11 -4.10
C THR A 101 -7.93 1.28 -5.37
N LEU A 102 -6.88 1.13 -6.18
CA LEU A 102 -6.86 0.35 -7.42
C LEU A 102 -5.73 -0.66 -7.37
N GLU A 103 -5.92 -1.83 -7.99
CA GLU A 103 -4.89 -2.83 -8.15
C GLU A 103 -3.61 -2.22 -8.78
N PRO A 104 -2.43 -2.39 -8.14
CA PRO A 104 -1.19 -1.86 -8.68
C PRO A 104 -0.88 -2.35 -10.10
N CYS A 105 -0.31 -1.49 -10.93
CA CYS A 105 0.22 -1.92 -12.22
C CYS A 105 1.55 -2.68 -12.06
N SER A 106 2.10 -3.22 -13.16
CA SER A 106 3.37 -3.95 -13.14
C SER A 106 4.55 -3.12 -12.61
N MET A 107 4.60 -1.81 -12.90
CA MET A 107 5.61 -0.90 -12.37
C MET A 107 5.53 -0.79 -10.85
N CYS A 108 4.34 -0.47 -10.33
CA CYS A 108 4.11 -0.35 -8.89
C CYS A 108 4.36 -1.68 -8.16
N ALA A 109 3.93 -2.80 -8.74
CA ALA A 109 4.22 -4.13 -8.19
C ALA A 109 5.73 -4.42 -8.12
N GLY A 110 6.51 -4.04 -9.14
CA GLY A 110 7.96 -4.13 -9.12
C GLY A 110 8.60 -3.26 -8.02
N ALA A 111 8.10 -2.03 -7.83
CA ALA A 111 8.55 -1.18 -6.72
C ALA A 111 8.23 -1.81 -5.35
N LEU A 112 7.03 -2.38 -5.19
CA LEU A 112 6.61 -3.08 -3.98
C LEU A 112 7.51 -4.29 -3.69
N TYR A 113 7.88 -5.06 -4.73
CA TYR A 113 8.85 -6.14 -4.62
C TYR A 113 10.18 -5.66 -4.03
N TRP A 114 10.78 -4.62 -4.61
CA TRP A 114 12.09 -4.10 -4.19
C TRP A 114 12.06 -3.43 -2.82
N SER A 115 10.93 -2.82 -2.46
CA SER A 115 10.71 -2.25 -1.13
C SER A 115 10.57 -3.32 -0.04
N GLN A 116 10.35 -4.58 -0.42
CA GLN A 116 10.08 -5.70 0.50
C GLN A 116 8.90 -5.46 1.45
N ILE A 117 7.87 -4.76 0.97
CA ILE A 117 6.69 -4.48 1.78
C ILE A 117 6.02 -5.78 2.26
N SER A 118 5.61 -5.81 3.52
CA SER A 118 5.09 -7.04 4.14
C SER A 118 3.68 -7.39 3.69
N ARG A 119 2.84 -6.39 3.40
CA ARG A 119 1.46 -6.62 2.96
C ARG A 119 0.99 -5.55 1.98
N VAL A 120 0.20 -5.97 1.00
CA VAL A 120 -0.51 -5.12 0.05
C VAL A 120 -2.00 -5.42 0.15
N VAL A 121 -2.81 -4.37 0.23
CA VAL A 121 -4.27 -4.42 0.24
C VAL A 121 -4.77 -3.48 -0.84
N TYR A 122 -5.55 -3.98 -1.81
CA TYR A 122 -6.14 -3.11 -2.83
C TYR A 122 -7.66 -3.15 -2.86
N GLY A 123 -8.27 -2.06 -3.31
CA GLY A 123 -9.72 -1.92 -3.41
C GLY A 123 -10.29 -2.59 -4.66
N ALA A 124 -10.35 -1.84 -5.76
CA ALA A 124 -10.84 -2.34 -7.04
C ALA A 124 -9.75 -3.06 -7.84
N SER A 125 -10.10 -4.15 -8.53
CA SER A 125 -9.21 -4.81 -9.49
C SER A 125 -9.09 -4.02 -10.80
N ASP A 126 -7.96 -4.15 -11.50
CA ASP A 126 -7.73 -3.57 -12.84
C ASP A 126 -7.50 -4.67 -13.88
N GLU A 127 -8.56 -5.05 -14.59
CA GLU A 127 -8.53 -6.08 -15.63
C GLU A 127 -7.61 -5.75 -16.81
N LYS A 128 -7.28 -4.47 -17.01
CA LYS A 128 -6.48 -4.02 -18.15
C LYS A 128 -4.99 -4.00 -17.79
N ARG A 129 -4.63 -3.40 -16.66
CA ARG A 129 -3.24 -3.04 -16.31
C ARG A 129 -2.76 -3.61 -14.97
N GLY A 130 -3.64 -4.27 -14.21
CA GLY A 130 -3.32 -4.87 -12.92
C GLY A 130 -2.21 -5.92 -12.99
N PHE A 131 -1.35 -5.94 -11.98
CA PHE A 131 -0.20 -6.84 -11.94
C PHE A 131 -0.60 -8.32 -11.87
N MET A 132 -1.79 -8.65 -11.38
CA MET A 132 -2.25 -10.04 -11.24
C MET A 132 -2.29 -10.78 -12.57
N LYS A 133 -2.35 -10.06 -13.70
CA LYS A 133 -2.23 -10.62 -15.05
C LYS A 133 -0.88 -11.30 -15.30
N PHE A 134 0.17 -10.85 -14.61
CA PHE A 134 1.51 -11.45 -14.63
C PHE A 134 1.76 -12.39 -13.45
N GLY A 135 0.75 -12.57 -12.59
CA GLY A 135 0.77 -13.44 -11.43
C GLY A 135 1.33 -12.80 -10.17
N LYS A 136 0.99 -13.40 -9.02
CA LYS A 136 1.42 -12.96 -7.68
C LYS A 136 2.94 -12.87 -7.54
N ALA A 137 3.70 -13.61 -8.34
CA ALA A 137 5.17 -13.63 -8.33
C ALA A 137 5.82 -12.28 -8.67
N MET A 138 5.06 -11.31 -9.19
CA MET A 138 5.49 -9.91 -9.32
C MET A 138 5.77 -9.24 -7.96
N LEU A 139 5.16 -9.73 -6.88
CA LEU A 139 5.44 -9.29 -5.52
C LEU A 139 6.50 -10.19 -4.86
N HIS A 140 7.15 -9.67 -3.82
CA HIS A 140 8.11 -10.46 -3.07
C HIS A 140 7.41 -11.70 -2.46
N PRO A 141 8.03 -12.90 -2.44
CA PRO A 141 7.35 -14.14 -2.00
C PRO A 141 6.73 -14.07 -0.59
N GLN A 142 7.32 -13.25 0.29
CA GLN A 142 6.82 -13.03 1.65
C GLN A 142 5.70 -11.99 1.74
N THR A 143 5.47 -11.19 0.69
CA THR A 143 4.41 -10.19 0.67
C THR A 143 3.04 -10.86 0.68
N LYS A 144 2.25 -10.51 1.69
CA LYS A 144 0.85 -10.92 1.78
C LYS A 144 -0.02 -10.03 0.91
N LEU A 145 -1.02 -10.61 0.27
CA LEU A 145 -1.94 -9.89 -0.60
C LEU A 145 -3.37 -10.06 -0.09
N SER A 146 -4.11 -8.96 -0.01
CA SER A 146 -5.56 -8.93 0.23
C SER A 146 -6.19 -7.97 -0.79
N TYR A 147 -7.45 -8.19 -1.13
CA TYR A 147 -8.12 -7.37 -2.14
C TYR A 147 -9.64 -7.33 -1.93
N GLY A 148 -10.30 -6.39 -2.60
CA GLY A 148 -11.75 -6.21 -2.54
C GLY A 148 -12.23 -5.29 -1.40
N VAL A 149 -11.31 -4.67 -0.65
CA VAL A 149 -11.67 -3.77 0.45
C VAL A 149 -12.25 -2.48 -0.12
N MET A 150 -13.50 -2.15 0.21
CA MET A 150 -14.21 -1.00 -0.38
C MET A 150 -14.22 -1.00 -1.93
N GLU A 151 -14.25 -2.19 -2.56
CA GLU A 151 -14.18 -2.34 -4.02
C GLU A 151 -15.24 -1.50 -4.76
N ALA A 152 -16.49 -1.54 -4.29
CA ALA A 152 -17.59 -0.83 -4.93
C ALA A 152 -17.34 0.68 -4.98
N GLN A 153 -16.93 1.28 -3.87
CA GLN A 153 -16.65 2.71 -3.77
C GLN A 153 -15.44 3.09 -4.64
N CYS A 154 -14.35 2.31 -4.57
CA CYS A 154 -13.14 2.57 -5.35
C CYS A 154 -13.42 2.49 -6.86
N ARG A 155 -14.20 1.48 -7.29
CA ARG A 155 -14.60 1.31 -8.69
C ARG A 155 -15.51 2.45 -9.16
N GLN A 156 -16.48 2.85 -8.34
CA GLN A 156 -17.41 3.92 -8.68
C GLN A 156 -16.66 5.24 -8.94
N LEU A 157 -15.72 5.61 -8.06
CA LEU A 157 -14.92 6.83 -8.22
C LEU A 157 -14.14 6.86 -9.55
N LEU A 158 -13.53 5.74 -9.94
CA LEU A 158 -12.86 5.61 -11.23
C LEU A 158 -13.82 5.76 -12.42
N GLN A 159 -15.00 5.14 -12.32
CA GLN A 159 -16.01 5.22 -13.38
C GLN A 159 -16.53 6.65 -13.55
N ASP A 160 -16.82 7.34 -12.45
CA ASP A 160 -17.31 8.73 -12.43
C ASP A 160 -16.28 9.68 -13.06
N PHE A 161 -14.99 9.51 -12.72
CA PHE A 161 -13.94 10.33 -13.31
C PHE A 161 -13.85 10.18 -14.83
N PHE A 162 -13.89 8.95 -15.34
CA PHE A 162 -13.79 8.72 -16.79
C PHE A 162 -15.08 8.99 -17.55
N SER A 163 -16.26 8.93 -16.93
CA SER A 163 -17.51 9.34 -17.57
C SER A 163 -17.55 10.86 -17.72
N HIS A 164 -17.06 11.63 -16.74
CA HIS A 164 -16.94 13.09 -16.86
C HIS A 164 -15.97 13.55 -17.96
N LYS A 165 -14.87 12.82 -18.25
CA LYS A 165 -13.93 13.17 -19.34
C LYS A 165 -14.40 12.81 -20.75
N ARG A 166 -15.48 12.03 -20.91
CA ARG A 166 -16.01 11.61 -22.22
C ARG A 166 -17.09 12.55 -22.76
N ASN A 167 -17.55 13.49 -21.94
CA ASN A 167 -18.52 14.53 -22.29
C ASN A 167 -17.79 15.86 -22.49
#